data_AF-A0A1T5EEC2-F1
#
_entry.id   AF-A0A1T5EEC2-F1
#
_cell.length_a   1.000
_cell.length_b   1.000
_cell.length_c   1.000
_cell.angle_alpha   90.00
_cell.angle_beta   90.00
_cell.angle_gamma   90.00
#
_symmetry.space_group_name_H-M   'P 1'
#
loop_
_entity.id
_entity.type
_entity.pdbx_description
1 polymer ?
#
loop_
_entity_poly.entity_id
_entity_poly.type
_entity_poly.pdbx_seq_one_letter_code
_entity_poly.pdbx_strand_id
1 'polypeptide(L)'
;MTKWRKDCFIIELKLLLDTWQKDILLKRFEIVRTLYNTTLSNAIKQYTLMQESKHYRKQLRCYQKAKKLNDSKELKQTAKELEYIRQSFGLSEYQLHAYIKKHQHNYKKHIDSNTSQKIASRCSI
;
A
#
# COMPACT_ATOMS: atom_id res chain seq x y z
N MET A 1 -11.68 32.28 31.46
CA MET A 1 -11.77 30.97 32.14
C MET A 1 -10.68 30.06 31.60
N THR A 2 -9.63 29.83 32.38
CA THR A 2 -8.50 28.96 32.04
C THR A 2 -8.94 27.49 32.09
N LYS A 3 -8.78 26.75 30.99
CA LYS A 3 -9.02 25.30 30.94
C LYS A 3 -7.99 24.59 31.83
N TRP A 4 -8.46 23.83 32.82
CA TRP A 4 -7.64 22.95 33.64
C TRP A 4 -7.00 21.87 32.75
N ARG A 5 -5.67 21.79 32.73
CA ARG A 5 -4.96 20.63 32.16
C ARG A 5 -5.09 19.47 33.14
N LYS A 6 -5.78 18.41 32.72
CA LYS A 6 -5.76 17.13 33.45
C LYS A 6 -4.47 16.40 33.06
N ASP A 7 -3.74 15.93 34.06
CA ASP A 7 -2.62 15.02 33.83
C ASP A 7 -3.20 13.69 33.32
N CYS A 8 -2.87 13.36 32.08
CA CYS A 8 -3.24 12.09 31.46
C CYS A 8 -2.01 11.18 31.50
N PHE A 9 -2.14 10.02 32.13
CA PHE A 9 -1.12 8.99 32.13
C PHE A 9 -1.50 7.89 31.14
N ILE A 10 -0.52 7.36 30.41
CA ILE A 10 -0.69 6.21 29.54
C ILE A 10 -0.22 4.99 30.33
N ILE A 11 -1.10 4.02 30.53
CA ILE A 11 -0.77 2.74 31.17
C ILE A 11 -0.63 1.70 30.07
N GLU A 12 0.54 1.06 30.00
CA GLU A 12 0.79 -0.09 29.13
C GLU A 12 0.70 -1.37 29.95
N LEU A 13 -0.29 -2.21 29.67
CA LEU A 13 -0.47 -3.51 30.31
C LEU A 13 -0.02 -4.62 29.39
N LYS A 14 0.64 -5.63 29.96
CA LYS A 14 1.02 -6.83 29.22
C LYS A 14 -0.22 -7.59 28.79
N LEU A 15 -0.30 -7.93 27.51
CA LEU A 15 -1.35 -8.80 26.99
C LEU A 15 -1.11 -10.24 27.50
N LEU A 16 -1.93 -10.68 28.45
CA LEU A 16 -1.98 -12.05 28.94
C LEU A 16 -3.00 -12.82 28.10
N LEU A 17 -2.56 -13.92 27.49
CA LEU A 17 -3.38 -14.74 26.59
C LEU A 17 -3.32 -16.19 27.01
N ASP A 18 -4.45 -16.87 26.91
CA ASP A 18 -4.49 -18.32 26.96
C ASP A 18 -3.88 -18.92 25.68
N THR A 19 -3.46 -20.18 25.76
CA THR A 19 -2.87 -20.92 24.63
C THR A 19 -3.77 -20.90 23.40
N TRP A 20 -5.07 -21.16 23.55
CA TRP A 20 -6.03 -21.19 22.45
C TRP A 20 -6.20 -19.81 21.77
N GLN A 21 -6.15 -18.71 22.53
CA GLN A 21 -6.22 -17.35 21.99
C GLN A 21 -4.97 -17.01 21.19
N LYS A 22 -3.80 -17.41 21.71
CA LYS A 22 -2.52 -17.26 21.03
C LYS A 22 -2.52 -18.00 19.69
N ASP A 23 -3.05 -19.22 19.63
CA ASP A 23 -3.11 -20.01 18.40
C ASP A 23 -4.01 -19.36 17.33
N ILE A 24 -5.13 -18.76 17.75
CA ILE A 24 -6.01 -17.99 16.85
C ILE A 24 -5.28 -16.77 16.27
N LEU A 25 -4.54 -16.03 17.11
CA LEU A 25 -3.78 -14.86 16.67
C LEU A 25 -2.66 -15.25 15.71
N LEU A 26 -1.87 -16.27 16.04
CA LEU A 26 -0.80 -16.78 15.17
C LEU A 26 -1.35 -17.20 13.81
N LYS A 27 -2.48 -17.91 13.79
CA LYS A 27 -3.15 -18.27 12.53
C LYS A 27 -3.53 -17.04 11.71
N ARG A 28 -4.07 -15.99 12.34
CA ARG A 28 -4.42 -14.74 11.64
C ARG A 28 -3.17 -14.03 11.12
N PHE A 29 -2.09 -13.97 11.90
CA PHE A 29 -0.84 -13.35 11.48
C PHE A 29 -0.20 -14.06 10.29
N GLU A 30 -0.23 -15.39 10.27
CA GLU A 30 0.26 -16.16 9.12
C GLU A 30 -0.56 -15.87 7.86
N ILE A 31 -1.89 -15.81 7.97
CA ILE A 31 -2.76 -15.43 6.85
C ILE A 31 -2.42 -14.01 6.35
N VAL A 32 -2.25 -13.05 7.26
CA VAL A 32 -1.86 -11.67 6.91
C VAL A 32 -0.52 -11.65 6.19
N ARG A 33 0.48 -12.39 6.68
CA ARG A 33 1.81 -12.50 6.07
C ARG A 33 1.70 -13.03 4.64
N THR A 34 0.90 -14.07 4.41
CA THR A 34 0.67 -14.62 3.07
C THR A 34 -0.02 -13.61 2.15
N LEU A 35 -1.08 -12.95 2.62
CA LEU A 35 -1.80 -11.92 1.84
C LEU A 35 -0.91 -10.72 1.49
N TYR A 36 -0.07 -10.29 2.42
CA TYR A 36 0.90 -9.22 2.21
C TYR A 36 1.92 -9.63 1.14
N ASN A 37 2.59 -10.77 1.31
CA ASN A 37 3.63 -11.22 0.39
C ASN A 37 3.10 -11.45 -1.03
N THR A 38 1.89 -12.00 -1.16
CA THR A 38 1.25 -12.21 -2.48
C THR A 38 0.90 -10.90 -3.16
N THR A 39 0.40 -9.92 -2.41
CA THR A 39 0.06 -8.58 -2.93
C THR A 39 1.30 -7.79 -3.29
N LEU A 40 2.31 -7.77 -2.42
CA LEU A 40 3.59 -7.10 -2.65
C LEU A 40 4.31 -7.71 -3.86
N SER A 41 4.34 -9.04 -3.97
CA SER A 41 4.97 -9.72 -5.11
C SER A 41 4.32 -9.34 -6.43
N ASN A 42 2.98 -9.18 -6.46
CA ASN A 42 2.28 -8.68 -7.64
C ASN A 42 2.64 -7.22 -7.93
N ALA A 43 2.64 -6.35 -6.93
CA ALA A 43 3.02 -4.94 -7.08
C ALA A 43 4.45 -4.78 -7.63
N ILE A 44 5.42 -5.54 -7.10
CA ILE A 44 6.81 -5.53 -7.58
C ILE A 44 6.88 -5.97 -9.04
N LYS A 45 6.19 -7.05 -9.42
CA LYS A 45 6.17 -7.50 -10.83
C LYS A 45 5.63 -6.43 -11.77
N GLN A 46 4.50 -5.80 -11.42
CA GLN A 46 3.92 -4.73 -12.21
C GLN A 46 4.84 -3.50 -12.29
N TYR A 47 5.52 -3.18 -11.20
CA TYR A 47 6.50 -2.11 -11.15
C TYR A 47 7.70 -2.38 -12.05
N THR A 48 8.26 -3.60 -12.03
CA THR A 48 9.36 -3.99 -12.92
C THR A 48 8.93 -3.90 -14.39
N LEU A 49 7.74 -4.40 -14.74
CA LEU A 49 7.20 -4.29 -16.10
C LEU A 49 7.00 -2.82 -16.53
N MET A 50 6.55 -1.97 -15.62
CA MET A 50 6.46 -0.53 -15.86
C MET A 50 7.83 0.09 -16.14
N GLN A 51 8.85 -0.25 -15.36
CA GLN A 51 10.22 0.25 -15.55
C GLN A 51 10.83 -0.18 -16.89
N GLU A 52 10.56 -1.41 -17.33
CA GLU A 52 11.01 -1.94 -18.61
C GLU A 52 10.31 -1.30 -19.81
N SER A 53 9.10 -0.76 -19.61
CA SER A 53 8.33 -0.12 -20.67
C SER A 53 9.07 1.05 -21.32
N LYS A 54 9.15 1.04 -22.65
CA LYS A 54 9.73 2.14 -23.44
C LYS A 54 8.96 3.44 -23.21
N HIS A 55 7.63 3.34 -23.05
CA HIS A 55 6.74 4.48 -22.82
C HIS A 55 7.08 5.19 -21.51
N TYR A 56 7.19 4.43 -20.42
CA TYR A 56 7.57 4.95 -19.10
C TYR A 56 8.96 5.59 -19.14
N ARG A 57 9.96 4.91 -19.73
CA ARG A 57 11.33 5.45 -19.83
C ARG A 57 11.41 6.75 -20.64
N LYS A 58 10.64 6.86 -21.73
CA LYS A 58 10.55 8.10 -22.52
C LYS A 58 9.96 9.22 -21.68
N GLN A 59 8.85 8.96 -20.99
CA GLN A 59 8.17 9.98 -20.18
C GLN A 59 9.02 10.43 -19.00
N LEU A 60 9.73 9.50 -18.35
CA LEU A 60 10.66 9.81 -17.27
C LEU A 60 11.80 10.73 -17.74
N ARG A 61 12.32 10.54 -18.96
CA ARG A 61 13.33 11.44 -19.55
C ARG A 61 12.75 12.83 -19.79
N CYS A 62 11.51 12.94 -20.27
CA CYS A 62 10.83 14.23 -20.45
C CYS A 62 10.67 14.96 -19.11
N TYR A 63 10.22 14.26 -18.07
CA TYR A 63 10.11 14.80 -16.71
C TYR A 63 11.47 15.33 -16.19
N GLN A 64 12.54 14.55 -16.35
CA GLN A 64 13.89 14.96 -15.94
C GLN A 64 14.39 16.20 -16.71
N LYS A 65 14.06 16.32 -18.00
CA LYS A 65 14.39 17.51 -18.81
C LYS A 65 13.62 18.74 -18.32
N ALA A 66 12.31 18.63 -18.14
CA ALA A 66 11.47 19.72 -17.63
C ALA A 66 11.95 20.20 -16.24
N LYS A 67 12.34 19.25 -15.37
CA LYS A 67 12.92 19.57 -14.05
C LYS A 67 14.25 20.34 -14.15
N LYS A 68 15.11 19.99 -15.10
CA LYS A 68 16.38 20.72 -15.32
C LYS A 68 16.15 22.13 -15.86
N LEU A 69 15.11 22.32 -16.68
CA LEU A 69 14.75 23.60 -17.29
C LEU A 69 13.88 24.47 -16.39
N ASN A 70 13.47 23.99 -15.20
CA ASN A 70 12.52 24.65 -14.29
C ASN A 70 11.19 25.05 -14.97
N ASP A 71 10.75 24.31 -15.99
CA ASP A 71 9.46 24.55 -16.64
C ASP A 71 8.33 23.94 -15.81
N SER A 72 7.63 24.80 -15.06
CA SER A 72 6.52 24.38 -14.19
C SER A 72 5.35 23.76 -14.96
N LYS A 73 5.11 24.17 -16.22
CA LYS A 73 3.98 23.70 -17.02
C LYS A 73 4.27 22.31 -17.58
N GLU A 74 5.44 22.12 -18.17
CA GLU A 74 5.87 20.80 -18.65
C GLU A 74 6.06 19.80 -17.51
N LEU A 75 6.54 20.24 -16.34
CA LEU A 75 6.69 19.37 -15.17
C LEU A 75 5.34 18.84 -14.68
N LYS A 76 4.32 19.71 -14.61
CA LYS A 76 2.94 19.28 -14.26
C LYS A 76 2.36 18.31 -15.29
N GLN A 77 2.54 18.58 -16.58
CA GLN A 77 2.03 17.70 -17.63
C GLN A 77 2.73 16.33 -17.58
N THR A 78 4.06 16.33 -17.50
CA THR A 78 4.84 15.08 -17.49
C THR A 78 4.58 14.24 -16.24
N ALA A 79 4.34 14.87 -15.08
CA ALA A 79 3.94 14.19 -13.86
C ALA A 79 2.55 13.53 -13.98
N LYS A 80 1.57 14.20 -14.60
CA LYS A 80 0.24 13.61 -14.84
C LYS A 80 0.31 12.37 -15.74
N GLU A 81 1.09 12.43 -16.81
CA GLU A 81 1.31 11.29 -17.69
C GLU A 81 2.00 10.13 -16.96
N LEU A 82 2.99 10.40 -16.09
CA LEU A 82 3.61 9.36 -15.27
C LEU A 82 2.62 8.70 -14.33
N GLU A 83 1.72 9.47 -13.73
CA GLU A 83 0.66 8.93 -12.87
C GLU A 83 -0.34 8.10 -13.68
N TYR A 84 -0.72 8.52 -14.89
CA TYR A 84 -1.56 7.73 -15.78
C TYR A 84 -0.91 6.40 -16.17
N ILE A 85 0.40 6.42 -16.47
CA ILE A 85 1.18 5.20 -16.72
C ILE A 85 1.16 4.30 -15.46
N ARG A 86 1.42 4.85 -14.27
CA ARG A 86 1.39 4.06 -13.03
C ARG A 86 0.04 3.39 -12.82
N GLN A 87 -1.06 4.09 -13.09
CA GLN A 87 -2.42 3.54 -13.00
C GLN A 87 -2.69 2.47 -14.07
N SER A 88 -2.18 2.62 -15.30
CA SER A 88 -2.37 1.60 -16.34
C SER A 88 -1.68 0.27 -16.01
N PHE A 89 -0.59 0.31 -15.24
CA PHE A 89 0.10 -0.89 -14.73
C PHE A 89 -0.54 -1.51 -13.47
N GLY A 90 -1.61 -0.94 -12.92
CA GLY A 90 -2.26 -1.54 -11.76
C GLY A 90 -1.67 -1.14 -10.40
N LEU A 91 -0.84 -0.08 -10.35
CA LEU A 91 -0.09 0.33 -9.17
C LEU A 91 -0.81 1.41 -8.32
N SER A 92 -2.09 1.66 -8.58
CA SER A 92 -2.93 2.48 -7.70
C SER A 92 -3.33 1.71 -6.44
N GLU A 93 -3.50 2.42 -5.32
CA GLU A 93 -3.99 1.85 -4.06
C GLU A 93 -5.30 1.07 -4.26
N TYR A 94 -6.25 1.63 -5.03
CA TYR A 94 -7.53 0.98 -5.33
C TYR A 94 -7.37 -0.33 -6.13
N GLN A 95 -6.38 -0.39 -7.01
CA GLN A 95 -6.11 -1.58 -7.81
C GLN A 95 -5.48 -2.68 -6.94
N LEU A 96 -4.61 -2.31 -5.99
CA LEU A 96 -4.09 -3.23 -4.98
C LEU A 96 -5.18 -3.74 -4.04
N HIS A 97 -6.14 -2.88 -3.66
CA HIS A 97 -7.32 -3.29 -2.88
C HIS A 97 -8.19 -4.29 -3.66
N ALA A 98 -8.40 -4.06 -4.96
CA ALA A 98 -9.12 -5.00 -5.82
C ALA A 98 -8.38 -6.33 -5.97
N TYR A 99 -7.04 -6.31 -6.02
CA TYR A 99 -6.22 -7.51 -6.08
C TYR A 99 -6.30 -8.34 -4.80
N ILE A 100 -6.04 -7.73 -3.63
CA ILE A 100 -6.04 -8.45 -2.34
C ILE A 100 -7.43 -9.01 -2.01
N LYS A 101 -8.51 -8.32 -2.42
CA LYS A 101 -9.90 -8.76 -2.19
C LYS A 101 -10.16 -10.17 -2.72
N LYS A 102 -9.59 -10.52 -3.88
CA LYS A 102 -9.72 -11.87 -4.48
C LYS A 102 -9.09 -12.94 -3.59
N HIS A 103 -7.92 -12.66 -3.03
CA HIS A 103 -7.18 -13.58 -2.16
C HIS A 103 -7.75 -13.64 -0.74
N GLN A 104 -8.21 -12.51 -0.21
CA GLN A 104 -8.83 -12.42 1.11
C GLN A 104 -10.15 -13.20 1.19
N HIS A 105 -10.88 -13.37 0.08
CA HIS A 105 -12.15 -14.12 0.08
C HIS A 105 -11.99 -15.54 0.67
N ASN A 106 -10.85 -16.20 0.41
CA ASN A 106 -10.51 -17.51 0.95
C ASN A 106 -10.35 -17.50 2.48
N TYR A 107 -10.04 -16.34 3.05
CA TYR A 107 -9.77 -16.12 4.47
C TYR A 107 -10.79 -15.20 5.16
N LYS A 108 -11.98 -15.03 4.57
CA LYS A 108 -13.02 -14.09 5.08
C LYS A 108 -13.43 -14.31 6.54
N LYS A 109 -13.24 -15.52 7.07
CA LYS A 109 -13.50 -15.86 8.48
C LYS A 109 -12.45 -15.29 9.44
N HIS A 110 -11.27 -14.96 8.94
CA HIS A 110 -10.10 -14.56 9.73
C HIS A 110 -9.71 -13.10 9.53
N ILE A 111 -9.89 -12.57 8.32
CA ILE A 111 -9.51 -11.20 7.94
C ILE A 111 -10.73 -10.52 7.34
N ASP A 112 -11.09 -9.35 7.85
CA ASP A 112 -12.17 -8.52 7.32
C ASP A 112 -11.70 -7.64 6.15
N SER A 113 -12.66 -6.99 5.48
CA SER A 113 -12.37 -6.14 4.31
C SER A 113 -11.45 -4.98 4.65
N ASN A 114 -11.65 -4.31 5.79
CA ASN A 114 -10.91 -3.11 6.14
C ASN A 114 -9.46 -3.45 6.47
N THR A 115 -9.24 -4.54 7.22
CA THR A 115 -7.90 -5.05 7.50
C THR A 115 -7.18 -5.43 6.19
N SER A 116 -7.87 -6.10 5.26
CA SER A 116 -7.27 -6.45 3.97
C SER A 116 -6.88 -5.24 3.12
N GLN A 117 -7.71 -4.20 3.10
CA GLN A 117 -7.38 -2.95 2.43
C GLN A 117 -6.15 -2.29 3.04
N LYS A 118 -6.06 -2.23 4.37
CA LYS A 118 -4.87 -1.69 5.06
C LYS A 118 -3.60 -2.47 4.78
N ILE A 119 -3.69 -3.79 4.65
CA ILE A 119 -2.54 -4.63 4.23
C ILE A 119 -2.11 -4.25 2.82
N ALA A 120 -3.05 -4.10 1.88
CA ALA A 120 -2.74 -3.69 0.53
C ALA A 120 -2.20 -2.25 0.43
N SER A 121 -2.70 -1.31 1.24
CA SER A 121 -2.16 0.05 1.30
C SER A 121 -0.70 0.08 1.77
N ARG A 122 -0.26 -0.88 2.60
CA ARG A 122 1.16 -1.01 2.95
C ARG A 122 2.03 -1.57 1.82
N CYS A 123 1.42 -2.18 0.81
CA CYS A 123 2.11 -2.70 -0.37
C CYS A 123 2.21 -1.66 -1.51
N SER A 124 1.71 -0.44 -1.34
CA SER A 124 1.79 0.59 -2.38
C SER A 124 3.24 1.04 -2.57
N ILE A 125 3.75 0.88 -3.79
CA ILE A 125 5.10 1.30 -4.24
C ILE A 125 4.99 2.62 -4.99
#